data_AF-A0A817R6G2-F1
#
_entry.id   AF-A0A817R6G2-F1
#
_cell.length_a   1.000
_cell.length_b   1.000
_cell.length_c   1.000
_cell.angle_alpha   90.00
_cell.angle_beta   90.00
_cell.angle_gamma   90.00
#
_symmetry.space_group_name_H-M   'P 1'
#
loop_
_entity.id
_entity.type
_entity.pdbx_description
1 polymer ?
#
loop_
_entity_poly.entity_id
_entity_poly.type
_entity_poly.pdbx_seq_one_letter_code
_entity_poly.pdbx_strand_id
1 'polypeptide(L)'
;MLAQLVLFAVIIVIVAVFSVGIGILIGHFAITKIPTDISRKYNYITRQENQQNYQTFINSIQAANIEAYLKDLASRPHIAGLPEDLESAQVIEQRWINDGLQVTKPKYNVLLSYPDDNNPNRVILTIGNGSVIIQTNGTEKTYDPTQPKTVNPFLAYTPNGTASSTKLFYANYGQLEDLQTLA
;
A
#
# COMPACT_ATOMS: atom_id res chain seq x y z
N MET A 1 -65.01 31.31 -34.14
CA MET A 1 -64.14 30.21 -33.66
C MET A 1 -62.88 30.04 -34.52
N LEU A 2 -62.99 29.87 -35.84
CA LEU A 2 -61.81 29.66 -36.73
C LEU A 2 -60.80 30.84 -36.72
N ALA A 3 -61.28 32.09 -36.79
CA ALA A 3 -60.42 33.28 -36.80
C ALA A 3 -59.62 33.47 -35.48
N GLN A 4 -60.21 33.12 -34.35
CA GLN A 4 -59.52 33.15 -33.05
C GLN A 4 -58.43 32.07 -32.98
N LEU A 5 -58.71 30.87 -33.50
CA LEU A 5 -57.76 29.76 -33.59
C LEU A 5 -56.55 30.10 -34.48
N VAL A 6 -56.78 30.75 -35.62
CA VAL A 6 -55.72 31.24 -36.52
C VAL A 6 -54.88 32.32 -35.84
N LEU A 7 -55.51 33.26 -35.13
CA LEU A 7 -54.80 34.32 -34.40
C LEU A 7 -53.89 33.75 -33.30
N PHE A 8 -54.37 32.77 -32.52
CA PHE A 8 -53.55 32.07 -31.52
C PHE A 8 -52.37 31.33 -32.15
N ALA A 9 -52.58 30.65 -33.28
CA ALA A 9 -51.50 29.96 -33.99
C ALA A 9 -50.40 30.93 -34.46
N VAL A 10 -50.79 32.09 -35.01
CA VAL A 10 -49.84 33.13 -35.45
C VAL A 10 -49.04 33.69 -34.27
N ILE A 11 -49.68 33.95 -33.13
CA ILE A 11 -49.00 34.45 -31.93
C ILE A 11 -47.98 33.41 -31.40
N ILE A 12 -48.33 32.12 -31.39
CA ILE A 12 -47.41 31.05 -30.96
C ILE A 12 -46.17 30.99 -31.88
N VAL A 13 -46.36 31.10 -33.20
CA VAL A 13 -45.23 31.10 -34.14
C VAL A 13 -44.33 32.31 -33.90
N ILE A 14 -44.90 33.50 -33.68
CA ILE A 14 -44.12 34.71 -33.41
C ILE A 14 -43.32 34.55 -32.10
N VAL A 15 -43.96 34.08 -31.03
CA VAL A 15 -43.29 33.86 -29.73
C VAL A 15 -42.17 32.82 -29.85
N ALA A 16 -42.37 31.75 -30.62
CA ALA A 16 -41.35 30.73 -30.86
C ALA A 16 -40.14 31.28 -31.64
N VAL A 17 -40.37 32.14 -32.63
CA VAL A 17 -39.28 32.77 -33.40
C VAL A 17 -38.50 33.75 -32.52
N PHE A 18 -39.20 34.55 -31.71
CA PHE A 18 -38.55 35.48 -30.78
C PHE A 18 -37.76 34.75 -29.69
N SER A 19 -38.27 33.65 -29.12
CA SER A 19 -37.57 32.89 -28.08
C SER A 19 -36.31 32.21 -28.61
N VAL A 20 -36.33 31.68 -29.84
CA VAL A 20 -35.13 31.14 -30.50
C VAL A 20 -34.12 32.25 -30.81
N GLY A 21 -34.58 33.39 -31.33
CA GLY A 21 -33.71 34.54 -31.61
C GLY A 21 -33.02 35.09 -30.36
N ILE A 22 -33.76 35.22 -29.26
CA ILE A 22 -33.23 35.63 -27.95
C ILE A 22 -32.27 34.57 -27.41
N GLY A 23 -32.59 33.28 -27.54
CA GLY A 23 -31.72 32.19 -27.12
C GLY A 23 -30.37 32.19 -27.85
N ILE A 24 -30.38 32.46 -29.17
CA ILE A 24 -29.15 32.58 -29.97
C ILE A 24 -28.35 33.82 -29.57
N LEU A 25 -29.00 34.96 -29.34
CA LEU A 25 -28.34 36.19 -28.90
C LEU A 25 -27.70 36.01 -27.51
N ILE A 26 -28.43 35.42 -26.55
CA ILE A 26 -27.88 35.10 -25.23
C ILE A 26 -26.73 34.11 -25.37
N GLY A 27 -26.86 33.03 -26.15
CA GLY A 27 -25.78 32.09 -26.36
C GLY A 27 -24.53 32.72 -26.98
N HIS A 28 -24.69 33.65 -27.93
CA HIS A 28 -23.59 34.32 -28.59
C HIS A 28 -22.86 35.32 -27.69
N PHE A 29 -23.60 36.07 -26.86
CA PHE A 29 -23.04 37.14 -26.03
C PHE A 29 -22.73 36.71 -24.58
N ALA A 30 -23.36 35.66 -24.06
CA ALA A 30 -23.12 35.14 -22.70
C ALA A 30 -21.99 34.12 -22.64
N ILE A 31 -21.67 33.42 -23.73
CA ILE A 31 -20.47 32.58 -23.81
C ILE A 31 -19.28 33.51 -24.07
N THR A 32 -18.66 33.99 -23.00
CA THR A 32 -17.36 34.64 -23.08
C THR A 32 -16.36 33.63 -23.65
N LYS A 33 -15.95 33.81 -24.91
CA LYS A 33 -14.78 33.13 -25.45
C LYS A 33 -13.60 33.61 -24.61
N ILE A 34 -13.18 32.81 -23.63
CA ILE A 34 -11.91 33.04 -22.94
C ILE A 34 -10.88 33.17 -24.06
N PRO A 35 -10.22 34.33 -24.21
CA PRO A 35 -9.25 34.52 -25.28
C PRO A 35 -8.27 33.36 -25.25
N THR A 36 -8.03 32.72 -26.39
CA THR A 36 -7.15 31.55 -26.50
C THR A 36 -5.75 31.81 -25.94
N ASP A 37 -5.32 33.07 -25.92
CA ASP A 37 -4.08 33.52 -25.29
C ASP A 37 -4.10 33.39 -23.76
N ILE A 38 -5.24 33.70 -23.14
CA ILE A 38 -5.44 33.54 -21.69
C ILE A 38 -5.42 32.04 -21.34
N SER A 39 -6.15 31.19 -22.07
CA SER A 39 -6.11 29.73 -21.83
C SER A 39 -4.72 29.12 -22.06
N ARG A 40 -3.96 29.58 -23.06
CA ARG A 40 -2.56 29.14 -23.28
C ARG A 40 -1.65 29.61 -22.14
N LYS A 41 -1.80 30.86 -21.69
CA LYS A 41 -1.06 31.41 -20.54
C LYS A 41 -1.35 30.63 -19.25
N TYR A 42 -2.61 30.32 -18.96
CA TYR A 42 -2.99 29.49 -17.82
C TYR A 42 -2.37 28.10 -17.92
N ASN A 43 -2.54 27.40 -19.04
CA ASN A 43 -1.96 26.06 -19.21
C ASN A 43 -0.42 26.04 -19.12
N TYR A 44 0.25 27.10 -19.58
CA TYR A 44 1.69 27.26 -19.44
C TYR A 44 2.10 27.50 -17.98
N ILE A 45 1.43 28.42 -17.28
CA ILE A 45 1.70 28.71 -15.86
C ILE A 45 1.45 27.47 -15.02
N THR A 46 0.31 26.79 -15.19
CA THR A 46 0.00 25.56 -14.46
C THR A 46 1.01 24.45 -14.74
N ARG A 47 1.48 24.29 -15.99
CA ARG A 47 2.54 23.31 -16.30
C ARG A 47 3.88 23.68 -15.68
N GLN A 48 4.28 24.95 -15.72
CA GLN A 48 5.53 25.40 -15.14
C GLN A 48 5.50 25.34 -13.61
N GLU A 49 4.40 25.76 -12.99
CA GLU A 49 4.16 25.63 -11.55
C GLU A 49 4.18 24.15 -11.15
N ASN A 50 3.50 23.27 -11.88
CA ASN A 50 3.57 21.83 -11.64
C ASN A 50 4.99 21.27 -11.81
N GLN A 51 5.76 21.75 -12.79
CA GLN A 51 7.14 21.31 -12.99
C GLN A 51 8.09 21.84 -11.91
N GLN A 52 7.91 23.08 -11.45
CA GLN A 52 8.66 23.69 -10.36
C GLN A 52 8.33 23.02 -9.02
N ASN A 53 7.05 22.77 -8.74
CA ASN A 53 6.59 22.02 -7.57
C ASN A 53 7.13 20.60 -7.57
N TYR A 54 7.11 19.92 -8.73
CA TYR A 54 7.72 18.61 -8.90
C TYR A 54 9.23 18.62 -8.63
N GLN A 55 9.96 19.56 -9.23
CA GLN A 55 11.40 19.64 -9.03
C GLN A 55 11.76 20.00 -7.59
N THR A 56 10.97 20.87 -6.96
CA THR A 56 11.12 21.22 -5.54
C THR A 56 10.90 20.00 -4.66
N PHE A 57 9.86 19.20 -4.93
CA PHE A 57 9.59 17.94 -4.24
C PHE A 57 10.74 16.96 -4.40
N ILE A 58 11.20 16.68 -5.62
CA ILE A 58 12.32 15.76 -5.87
C ILE A 58 13.60 16.25 -5.17
N ASN A 59 13.88 17.55 -5.23
CA ASN A 59 15.06 18.14 -4.58
C ASN A 59 14.95 18.15 -3.04
N SER A 60 13.74 18.04 -2.48
CA SER A 60 13.54 17.97 -1.03
C SER A 60 13.89 16.59 -0.45
N ILE A 61 13.98 15.56 -1.30
CA ILE A 61 14.33 14.20 -0.88
C ILE A 61 15.85 14.12 -0.68
N GLN A 62 16.28 13.92 0.56
CA GLN A 62 17.70 13.85 0.91
C GLN A 62 18.09 12.43 1.34
N ALA A 63 19.14 11.88 0.74
CA ALA A 63 19.65 10.55 1.07
C ALA A 63 20.01 10.40 2.56
N ALA A 64 20.55 11.46 3.17
CA ALA A 64 20.88 11.48 4.60
C ALA A 64 19.65 11.27 5.50
N ASN A 65 18.49 11.81 5.11
CA ASN A 65 17.23 11.59 5.86
C ASN A 65 16.77 10.14 5.73
N ILE A 66 16.82 9.57 4.53
CA ILE A 66 16.47 8.16 4.28
C ILE A 66 17.37 7.23 5.09
N GLU A 67 18.69 7.49 5.12
CA GLU A 67 19.65 6.73 5.92
C GLU A 67 19.31 6.82 7.41
N ALA A 68 19.01 8.01 7.93
CA ALA A 68 18.63 8.20 9.33
C ALA A 68 17.33 7.45 9.67
N TYR A 69 16.32 7.51 8.80
CA TYR A 69 15.06 6.79 8.99
C TYR A 69 15.26 5.27 8.98
N LEU A 70 16.07 4.76 8.05
CA LEU A 70 16.38 3.34 7.97
C LEU A 70 17.10 2.85 9.23
N LYS A 71 18.10 3.60 9.72
CA LYS A 71 18.82 3.25 10.96
C LYS A 71 17.89 3.20 12.18
N ASP A 72 16.96 4.15 12.28
CA ASP A 72 16.00 4.20 13.38
C ASP A 72 15.00 3.04 13.32
N LEU A 73 14.32 2.86 12.17
CA LEU A 73 13.28 1.84 11.99
C LEU A 73 13.84 0.41 11.99
N ALA A 74 15.09 0.20 11.57
CA ALA A 74 15.74 -1.11 11.58
C ALA A 74 16.53 -1.39 12.88
N SER A 75 16.53 -0.49 13.86
CA SER A 75 17.29 -0.65 15.11
C SER A 75 16.77 -1.79 16.00
N ARG A 76 15.52 -2.22 15.80
CA ARG A 76 14.86 -3.27 16.59
C ARG A 76 13.99 -4.17 15.70
N PRO A 77 13.86 -5.47 16.03
CA PRO A 77 12.85 -6.34 15.45
C PRO A 77 11.46 -5.74 15.64
N HIS A 78 10.65 -5.76 14.58
CA HIS A 78 9.28 -5.23 14.57
C HIS A 78 8.36 -6.25 13.92
N ILE A 79 8.28 -7.44 14.53
CA ILE A 79 7.40 -8.51 14.06
C ILE A 79 5.95 -8.07 14.31
N ALA A 80 5.11 -8.18 13.27
CA ALA A 80 3.72 -7.75 13.30
C ALA A 80 3.01 -8.19 14.58
N GLY A 81 2.32 -7.28 15.26
CA GLY A 81 1.50 -7.57 16.45
C GLY A 81 2.27 -7.72 17.77
N LEU A 82 3.60 -7.64 17.78
CA LEU A 82 4.39 -7.53 19.00
C LEU A 82 4.50 -6.08 19.49
N PRO A 83 4.83 -5.83 20.78
CA PRO A 83 4.96 -4.47 21.32
C PRO A 83 5.91 -3.55 20.52
N GLU A 84 7.00 -4.09 19.98
CA GLU A 84 8.02 -3.35 19.23
C GLU A 84 7.49 -2.86 17.86
N ASP A 85 6.55 -3.58 17.26
CA ASP A 85 5.83 -3.15 16.05
C ASP A 85 4.92 -1.94 16.36
N LEU A 86 4.26 -1.94 17.52
CA LEU A 86 3.48 -0.78 17.97
C LEU A 86 4.35 0.45 18.23
N GLU A 87 5.55 0.28 18.81
CA GLU A 87 6.52 1.37 18.97
C GLU A 87 6.93 1.97 17.61
N SER A 88 7.23 1.11 16.64
CA SER A 88 7.59 1.53 15.28
C SER A 88 6.47 2.34 14.63
N ALA A 89 5.22 1.89 14.78
CA ALA A 89 4.04 2.62 14.31
C ALA A 89 3.87 3.98 15.01
N GLN A 90 4.19 4.09 16.31
CA GLN A 90 4.16 5.36 17.05
C GLN A 90 5.24 6.33 16.58
N VAL A 91 6.43 5.84 16.25
CA VAL A 91 7.51 6.67 15.68
C VAL A 91 7.06 7.28 14.35
N ILE A 92 6.44 6.50 13.47
CA ILE A 92 5.92 6.98 12.18
C ILE A 92 4.78 7.99 12.40
N GLU A 93 3.83 7.66 13.27
CA GLU A 93 2.71 8.53 13.65
C GLU A 93 3.20 9.90 14.12
N GLN A 94 4.17 9.94 15.03
CA GLN A 94 4.70 11.19 15.55
C GLN A 94 5.45 12.00 14.48
N ARG A 95 6.24 11.35 13.62
CA ARG A 95 6.93 12.03 12.50
C ARG A 95 5.93 12.70 11.57
N TRP A 96 4.89 11.99 11.16
CA TRP A 96 3.87 12.54 10.27
C TRP A 96 3.06 13.67 10.90
N ILE A 97 2.73 13.58 12.19
CA ILE A 97 2.10 14.69 12.92
C ILE A 97 3.02 15.92 12.92
N ASN A 98 4.32 15.74 13.17
CA ASN A 98 5.30 16.83 13.18
C ASN A 98 5.48 17.45 11.78
N ASP A 99 5.33 16.67 10.72
CA ASP A 99 5.36 17.13 9.33
C ASP A 99 4.05 17.83 8.91
N GLY A 100 3.07 17.93 9.82
CA GLY A 100 1.80 18.65 9.60
C GLY A 100 0.70 17.80 8.95
N LEU A 101 0.84 16.48 8.94
CA LEU A 101 -0.17 15.58 8.38
C LEU A 101 -1.26 15.24 9.41
N GLN A 102 -2.48 15.04 8.92
CA GLN A 102 -3.54 14.40 9.71
C GLN A 102 -3.33 12.89 9.69
N VAL A 103 -3.12 12.29 10.86
CA VAL A 103 -2.76 10.87 10.99
C VAL A 103 -3.87 10.11 11.71
N THR A 104 -4.15 8.90 11.23
CA THR A 104 -5.00 7.92 11.93
C THR A 104 -4.28 6.58 12.00
N LYS A 105 -4.44 5.87 13.12
CA LYS A 105 -3.84 4.55 13.35
C LYS A 105 -4.94 3.52 13.65
N PRO A 106 -5.61 2.97 12.63
CA PRO A 106 -6.67 1.99 12.82
C PRO A 106 -6.11 0.69 13.42
N LYS A 107 -6.93 0.02 14.21
CA LYS A 107 -6.58 -1.26 14.86
C LYS A 107 -7.51 -2.36 14.37
N TYR A 108 -6.92 -3.53 14.08
CA TYR A 108 -7.65 -4.70 13.63
C TYR A 108 -7.25 -5.91 14.46
N ASN A 109 -8.22 -6.75 14.78
CA ASN A 109 -7.97 -8.04 15.39
C ASN A 109 -7.86 -9.06 14.26
N VAL A 110 -6.63 -9.52 14.00
CA VAL A 110 -6.31 -10.49 12.95
C VAL A 110 -5.66 -11.72 13.56
N LEU A 111 -5.83 -12.87 12.90
CA LEU A 111 -5.16 -14.10 13.32
C LEU A 111 -3.68 -14.02 12.91
N LEU A 112 -2.78 -14.07 13.89
CA LEU A 112 -1.34 -14.17 13.68
C LEU A 112 -0.82 -15.51 14.22
N SER A 113 0.40 -15.88 13.84
CA SER A 113 1.06 -17.12 14.22
C SER A 113 2.50 -16.80 14.65
N TYR A 114 2.92 -17.34 15.79
CA TYR A 114 4.25 -17.17 16.37
C TYR A 114 4.79 -18.53 16.84
N PRO A 115 6.12 -18.72 16.89
CA PRO A 115 6.73 -19.91 17.48
C PRO A 115 6.57 -19.92 19.00
N ASP A 116 6.78 -21.08 19.61
CA ASP A 116 6.96 -21.20 21.06
C ASP A 116 8.43 -20.96 21.41
N ASP A 117 8.71 -19.89 22.15
CA ASP A 117 10.07 -19.54 22.57
C ASP A 117 10.69 -20.54 23.56
N ASN A 118 9.86 -21.25 24.33
CA ASN A 118 10.32 -22.26 25.29
C ASN A 118 10.52 -23.62 24.63
N ASN A 119 9.84 -23.87 23.51
CA ASN A 119 9.93 -25.11 22.73
C ASN A 119 10.28 -24.81 21.26
N PRO A 120 11.53 -24.42 20.94
CA PRO A 120 11.91 -24.07 19.58
C PRO A 120 11.74 -25.24 18.62
N ASN A 121 11.29 -24.94 17.40
CA ASN A 121 11.14 -25.93 16.33
C ASN A 121 12.49 -26.55 15.97
N ARG A 122 12.54 -27.88 15.83
CA ARG A 122 13.78 -28.62 15.53
C ARG A 122 13.53 -29.72 14.51
N VAL A 123 14.58 -30.02 13.75
CA VAL A 123 14.67 -31.21 12.89
C VAL A 123 15.78 -32.09 13.45
N ILE A 124 15.46 -33.37 13.66
CA ILE A 124 16.35 -34.33 14.32
C ILE A 124 16.53 -35.54 13.41
N LEU A 125 17.78 -35.91 13.16
CA LEU A 125 18.15 -37.17 12.52
C LEU A 125 18.56 -38.17 13.61
N THR A 126 17.88 -39.31 13.64
CA THR A 126 18.16 -40.41 14.57
C THR A 126 18.61 -41.67 13.81
N ILE A 127 19.37 -42.55 14.48
CA ILE A 127 19.60 -43.92 14.01
C ILE A 127 18.55 -44.89 14.58
N GLY A 128 18.52 -46.12 14.08
CA GLY A 128 17.51 -47.14 14.44
C GLY A 128 17.38 -47.49 15.92
N ASN A 129 18.38 -47.16 16.77
CA ASN A 129 18.29 -47.34 18.22
C ASN A 129 17.72 -46.10 18.96
N GLY A 130 17.29 -45.06 18.24
CA GLY A 130 16.77 -43.81 18.78
C GLY A 130 17.82 -42.75 19.11
N SER A 131 19.12 -43.04 18.96
CA SER A 131 20.18 -42.06 19.23
C SER A 131 20.17 -40.93 18.21
N VAL A 132 20.33 -39.70 18.68
CA VAL A 132 20.42 -38.50 17.85
C VAL A 132 21.81 -38.39 17.22
N ILE A 133 21.85 -38.23 15.89
CA ILE A 133 23.09 -37.95 15.14
C ILE A 133 23.22 -36.45 14.87
N ILE A 134 22.14 -35.83 14.40
CA ILE A 134 22.10 -34.43 14.00
C ILE A 134 20.84 -33.81 14.56
N GLN A 135 20.95 -32.59 15.05
CA GLN A 135 19.83 -31.79 15.51
C GLN A 135 20.05 -30.34 15.07
N THR A 136 19.02 -29.72 14.50
CA THR A 136 19.08 -28.29 14.20
C THR A 136 19.02 -27.46 15.49
N ASN A 137 19.67 -26.29 15.49
CA ASN A 137 19.76 -25.44 16.67
C ASN A 137 18.39 -24.91 17.14
N GLY A 138 17.41 -24.81 16.23
CA GLY A 138 16.07 -24.26 16.47
C GLY A 138 16.03 -22.75 16.70
N THR A 139 17.18 -22.12 16.86
CA THR A 139 17.37 -20.68 17.00
C THR A 139 18.52 -20.22 16.10
N GLU A 140 18.51 -18.95 15.72
CA GLU A 140 19.63 -18.35 15.00
C GLU A 140 20.82 -18.10 15.93
N LYS A 141 22.03 -18.17 15.37
CA LYS A 141 23.23 -17.80 16.10
C LYS A 141 23.24 -16.29 16.30
N THR A 142 23.29 -15.84 17.55
CA THR A 142 23.46 -14.42 17.86
C THR A 142 24.77 -13.90 17.26
N TYR A 143 24.66 -12.97 16.31
CA TYR A 143 25.82 -12.31 15.70
C TYR A 143 26.38 -11.20 16.61
N ASP A 144 25.48 -10.41 17.21
CA ASP A 144 25.81 -9.32 18.14
C ASP A 144 24.96 -9.48 19.41
N PRO A 145 25.59 -9.72 20.59
CA PRO A 145 24.86 -9.94 21.85
C PRO A 145 24.18 -8.67 22.38
N THR A 146 24.51 -7.49 21.85
CA THR A 146 23.86 -6.23 22.20
C THR A 146 22.55 -6.03 21.46
N GLN A 147 22.30 -6.79 20.39
CA GLN A 147 21.06 -6.68 19.63
C GLN A 147 19.90 -7.36 20.36
N PRO A 148 18.70 -6.75 20.33
CA PRO A 148 17.50 -7.37 20.88
C PRO A 148 17.18 -8.68 20.15
N LYS A 149 16.69 -9.66 20.91
CA LYS A 149 16.30 -10.96 20.35
C LYS A 149 15.07 -10.80 19.44
N THR A 150 15.03 -11.61 18.40
CA THR A 150 13.86 -11.79 17.52
C THR A 150 13.25 -13.18 17.73
N VAL A 151 12.10 -13.43 17.10
CA VAL A 151 11.40 -14.72 17.14
C VAL A 151 12.25 -15.84 16.54
N ASN A 152 12.09 -17.05 17.06
CA ASN A 152 12.77 -18.22 16.50
C ASN A 152 12.30 -18.52 15.06
N PRO A 153 13.16 -19.12 14.20
CA PRO A 153 12.77 -19.54 12.86
C PRO A 153 11.54 -20.46 12.86
N PHE A 154 10.55 -20.14 12.04
CA PHE A 154 9.31 -20.91 11.93
C PHE A 154 8.60 -20.65 10.60
N LEU A 155 7.63 -21.51 10.29
CA LEU A 155 6.70 -21.32 9.17
C LEU A 155 5.34 -20.93 9.72
N ALA A 156 4.95 -19.67 9.52
CA ALA A 156 3.68 -19.13 10.03
C ALA A 156 2.48 -19.95 9.55
N TYR A 157 1.50 -20.12 10.43
CA TYR A 157 0.25 -20.87 10.23
C TYR A 157 0.40 -22.39 10.09
N THR A 158 1.61 -22.94 10.27
CA THR A 158 1.80 -24.39 10.37
C THR A 158 1.16 -24.93 11.65
N PRO A 159 0.41 -26.05 11.59
CA PRO A 159 -0.13 -26.67 12.79
C PRO A 159 1.00 -27.19 13.69
N ASN A 160 0.77 -27.17 15.00
CA ASN A 160 1.67 -27.81 15.95
C ASN A 160 1.62 -29.34 15.75
N GLY A 161 2.79 -29.98 15.65
CA GLY A 161 2.90 -31.42 15.58
C GLY A 161 4.33 -31.90 15.32
N THR A 162 4.59 -33.17 15.63
CA THR A 162 5.85 -33.84 15.34
C THR A 162 5.62 -34.93 14.31
N ALA A 163 6.29 -34.83 13.16
CA ALA A 163 6.27 -35.85 12.11
C ALA A 163 7.62 -36.58 12.05
N SER A 164 7.58 -37.89 11.85
CA SER A 164 8.77 -38.76 11.77
C SER A 164 8.68 -39.66 10.55
N SER A 165 9.81 -39.87 9.86
CA SER A 165 9.91 -40.75 8.69
C SER A 165 11.28 -41.44 8.65
N THR A 166 11.32 -42.66 8.12
CA THR A 166 12.58 -43.36 7.82
C THR A 166 13.19 -42.95 6.48
N LYS A 167 12.45 -42.17 5.68
CA LYS A 167 12.84 -41.68 4.35
C LYS A 167 12.81 -40.16 4.32
N LEU A 168 13.85 -39.56 3.75
CA LEU A 168 13.93 -38.14 3.43
C LEU A 168 14.06 -38.01 1.91
N PHE A 169 13.20 -37.19 1.30
CA PHE A 169 13.21 -36.93 -0.13
C PHE A 169 13.61 -35.48 -0.39
N TYR A 170 14.42 -35.26 -1.42
CA TYR A 170 14.75 -33.93 -1.90
C TYR A 170 13.82 -33.58 -3.06
N ALA A 171 13.04 -32.51 -2.89
CA ALA A 171 12.02 -32.08 -3.85
C ALA A 171 12.29 -30.69 -4.45
N ASN A 172 13.54 -30.41 -4.80
CA ASN A 172 13.94 -29.18 -5.50
C ASN A 172 13.28 -27.90 -4.92
N TYR A 173 12.41 -27.21 -5.68
CA TYR A 173 11.71 -26.00 -5.23
C TYR A 173 10.34 -26.28 -4.58
N GLY A 174 9.91 -27.54 -4.52
CA GLY A 174 8.62 -27.94 -3.98
C GLY A 174 7.43 -27.59 -4.88
N GLN A 175 7.68 -27.40 -6.18
CA GLN A 175 6.62 -27.13 -7.15
C GLN A 175 5.84 -28.41 -7.50
N LEU A 176 4.66 -28.26 -8.10
CA LEU A 176 3.83 -29.40 -8.46
C LEU A 176 4.57 -30.34 -9.43
N GLU A 177 5.32 -29.80 -10.36
CA GLU A 177 6.11 -30.52 -11.36
C GLU A 177 7.27 -31.30 -10.71
N ASP A 178 7.93 -30.71 -9.69
CA ASP A 178 8.97 -31.38 -8.91
C ASP A 178 8.39 -32.61 -8.19
N LEU A 179 7.20 -32.46 -7.60
CA LEU A 179 6.51 -33.54 -6.89
C LEU A 179 6.03 -34.65 -7.83
N GLN A 180 5.53 -34.29 -9.01
CA GLN A 180 5.11 -35.25 -10.03
C GLN A 180 6.28 -36.08 -10.56
N THR A 181 7.48 -35.50 -10.61
CA THR A 181 8.70 -36.21 -11.04
C THR A 181 9.19 -37.21 -9.98
N LEU A 182 8.83 -37.00 -8.71
CA LEU A 182 9.20 -37.86 -7.58
C LEU A 182 8.20 -38.99 -7.30
N ALA A 183 6.97 -38.88 -7.81
CA ALA A 183 5.88 -39.84 -7.61
C ALA A 183 6.03 -41.09 -8.49
#